data_AF-A0A7L4ES27-F1
#
_entry.id   AF-A0A7L4ES27-F1
#
_cell.length_a   1.000
_cell.length_b   1.000
_cell.length_c   1.000
_cell.angle_alpha   90.00
_cell.angle_beta   90.00
_cell.angle_gamma   90.00
#
_symmetry.space_group_name_H-M   'P 1'
#
loop_
_entity.id
_entity.type
_entity.pdbx_description
1 polymer ?
#
loop_
_entity_poly.entity_id
_entity_poly.type
_entity_poly.pdbx_seq_one_letter_code
_entity_poly.pdbx_strand_id
1 'polypeptide(L)'
;SENEELEEITSADLKFMLLPALLGALTLKQVDLSRRREHLESAREHFLCFLKLCRDYGLGSFQLPPGTSSKEEARSPSAPWDPTQPNLVAMAMSRTAKIERYKQKKELESKLASMSSSVESGTADEDQIREFYTLQIQKWIDTSLEEIESIDQELVILGSRDAARPAPAGPHGPFRPARTLVKPFILTRDAAQAR
;
A
#
# COMPACT_ATOMS: atom_id res chain seq x y z
N SER A 1 -7.48 -26.19 5.28
CA SER A 1 -7.80 -26.20 6.74
C SER A 1 -6.72 -25.39 7.47
N GLU A 2 -6.95 -24.83 8.66
CA GLU A 2 -5.91 -24.06 9.42
C GLU A 2 -4.65 -24.90 9.77
N ASN A 3 -4.68 -26.22 9.54
CA ASN A 3 -3.61 -27.16 9.87
C ASN A 3 -2.99 -27.86 8.63
N GLU A 4 -3.19 -27.35 7.42
CA GLU A 4 -2.57 -27.94 6.21
C GLU A 4 -1.17 -27.34 5.99
N GLU A 5 -0.21 -28.20 5.61
CA GLU A 5 1.09 -27.75 5.15
C GLU A 5 1.00 -27.26 3.69
N LEU A 6 1.85 -26.31 3.29
CA LEU A 6 1.87 -25.80 1.90
C LEU A 6 2.06 -26.94 0.89
N GLU A 7 2.78 -27.99 1.29
CA GLU A 7 3.05 -29.16 0.47
C GLU A 7 1.79 -29.95 0.10
N GLU A 8 0.74 -29.90 0.93
CA GLU A 8 -0.52 -30.59 0.73
C GLU A 8 -1.43 -29.90 -0.31
N ILE A 9 -1.13 -28.64 -0.66
CA ILE A 9 -1.86 -27.89 -1.69
C ILE A 9 -1.33 -28.27 -3.07
N THR A 10 -2.24 -28.65 -3.97
CA THR A 10 -1.90 -28.91 -5.37
C THR A 10 -1.43 -27.62 -6.05
N SER A 11 -0.46 -27.72 -6.95
CA SER A 11 0.08 -26.54 -7.64
C SER A 11 -0.95 -25.78 -8.46
N ALA A 12 -2.02 -26.45 -8.90
CA ALA A 12 -3.16 -25.82 -9.57
C ALA A 12 -4.03 -24.95 -8.64
N ASP A 13 -4.05 -25.26 -7.34
CA ASP A 13 -4.89 -24.62 -6.33
C ASP A 13 -4.19 -23.44 -5.63
N LEU A 14 -2.85 -23.34 -5.69
CA LEU A 14 -2.09 -22.22 -5.12
C LEU A 14 -2.59 -20.84 -5.56
N LYS A 15 -3.10 -20.73 -6.80
CA LYS A 15 -3.69 -19.49 -7.32
C LYS A 15 -4.86 -18.97 -6.48
N PHE A 16 -5.60 -19.85 -5.79
CA PHE A 16 -6.74 -19.46 -4.98
C PHE A 16 -6.32 -18.78 -3.66
N MET A 17 -5.08 -18.97 -3.21
CA MET A 17 -4.54 -18.21 -2.07
C MET A 17 -4.50 -16.70 -2.34
N LEU A 18 -4.46 -16.29 -3.60
CA LEU A 18 -4.45 -14.89 -4.01
C LEU A 18 -5.81 -14.21 -3.90
N LEU A 19 -6.91 -14.96 -3.72
CA LEU A 19 -8.26 -14.42 -3.75
C LEU A 19 -8.49 -13.26 -2.78
N PRO A 20 -8.07 -13.31 -1.50
CA PRO A 20 -8.29 -12.19 -0.60
C PRO A 20 -7.46 -10.95 -1.01
N ALA A 21 -6.23 -11.13 -1.50
CA ALA A 21 -5.42 -10.01 -2.00
C ALA A 21 -6.05 -9.33 -3.23
N LEU A 22 -6.52 -10.13 -4.19
CA LEU A 22 -7.21 -9.63 -5.38
C LEU A 22 -8.52 -8.91 -5.02
N LEU A 23 -9.27 -9.44 -4.06
CA LEU A 23 -10.49 -8.81 -3.56
C LEU A 23 -10.19 -7.47 -2.88
N GLY A 24 -9.15 -7.39 -2.06
CA GLY A 24 -8.68 -6.12 -1.48
C GLY A 24 -8.30 -5.10 -2.56
N ALA A 25 -7.52 -5.52 -3.56
CA ALA A 25 -7.11 -4.67 -4.66
C ALA A 25 -8.30 -4.15 -5.49
N LEU A 26 -9.29 -5.00 -5.79
CA LEU A 26 -10.50 -4.61 -6.51
C LEU A 26 -11.38 -3.67 -5.67
N THR A 27 -11.47 -3.89 -4.37
CA THR A 27 -12.18 -3.01 -3.43
C THR A 27 -11.59 -1.61 -3.47
N LEU A 28 -10.27 -1.47 -3.53
CA LEU A 28 -9.60 -0.16 -3.66
C LEU A 28 -9.90 0.56 -4.99
N LYS A 29 -10.32 -0.16 -6.04
CA LYS A 29 -10.71 0.43 -7.34
C LYS A 29 -12.15 0.94 -7.36
N GLN A 30 -12.96 0.70 -6.34
CA GLN A 30 -14.34 1.17 -6.29
C GLN A 30 -14.39 2.70 -6.14
N VAL A 31 -15.10 3.37 -7.06
CA VAL A 31 -15.23 4.83 -7.11
C VAL A 31 -16.55 5.25 -6.46
N ASP A 32 -16.56 5.31 -5.13
CA ASP A 32 -17.64 5.93 -4.36
C ASP A 32 -17.03 6.68 -3.17
N LEU A 33 -17.04 8.02 -3.25
CA LEU A 33 -16.49 8.89 -2.21
C LEU A 33 -17.28 8.81 -0.90
N SER A 34 -18.57 8.52 -0.96
CA SER A 34 -19.42 8.42 0.22
C SER A 34 -19.10 7.18 1.06
N ARG A 35 -18.68 6.10 0.39
CA ARG A 35 -18.30 4.81 0.99
C ARG A 35 -16.79 4.59 1.02
N ARG A 36 -15.98 5.59 0.68
CA ARG A 36 -14.52 5.43 0.57
C ARG A 36 -13.90 4.86 1.85
N ARG A 37 -14.34 5.33 3.01
CA ARG A 37 -13.88 4.82 4.30
C ARG A 37 -14.19 3.31 4.46
N GLU A 38 -15.40 2.90 4.14
CA GLU A 38 -15.83 1.49 4.19
C GLU A 38 -15.00 0.63 3.23
N HIS A 39 -14.74 1.11 2.01
CA HIS A 39 -13.89 0.42 1.03
C HIS A 39 -12.45 0.25 1.53
N LEU A 40 -11.89 1.27 2.19
CA LEU A 40 -10.55 1.21 2.78
C LEU A 40 -10.48 0.21 3.93
N GLU A 41 -11.43 0.24 4.85
CA GLU A 41 -11.51 -0.69 5.99
C GLU A 41 -11.67 -2.15 5.51
N SER A 42 -12.54 -2.38 4.52
CA SER A 42 -12.76 -3.69 3.91
C SER A 42 -11.52 -4.18 3.13
N ALA A 43 -10.90 -3.33 2.31
CA ALA A 43 -9.68 -3.69 1.60
C ALA A 43 -8.55 -4.06 2.57
N ARG A 44 -8.41 -3.32 3.67
CA ARG A 44 -7.44 -3.60 4.73
C ARG A 44 -7.67 -4.97 5.36
N GLU A 45 -8.92 -5.33 5.64
CA GLU A 45 -9.28 -6.64 6.18
C GLU A 45 -8.91 -7.76 5.20
N HIS A 46 -9.23 -7.59 3.91
CA HIS A 46 -8.89 -8.55 2.86
C HIS A 46 -7.37 -8.78 2.74
N PHE A 47 -6.58 -7.71 2.74
CA PHE A 47 -5.12 -7.82 2.72
C PHE A 47 -4.56 -8.47 3.99
N LEU A 48 -5.10 -8.14 5.17
CA LEU A 48 -4.71 -8.80 6.41
C LEU A 48 -5.07 -10.29 6.44
N CYS A 49 -6.22 -10.66 5.89
CA CYS A 49 -6.63 -12.05 5.75
C CYS A 49 -5.63 -12.81 4.86
N PHE A 50 -5.27 -12.24 3.70
CA PHE A 50 -4.25 -12.81 2.82
C PHE A 50 -2.89 -12.95 3.51
N LEU A 51 -2.43 -11.94 4.23
CA LEU A 51 -1.13 -11.98 4.92
C LEU A 51 -1.11 -13.00 6.06
N LYS A 52 -2.20 -13.15 6.82
CA LYS A 52 -2.31 -14.22 7.83
C LYS A 52 -2.21 -15.59 7.17
N LEU A 53 -3.00 -15.81 6.11
CA LEU A 53 -2.96 -17.04 5.32
C LEU A 53 -1.53 -17.37 4.86
N CYS A 54 -0.83 -16.40 4.25
CA CYS A 54 0.54 -16.61 3.78
C CYS A 54 1.51 -16.97 4.90
N ARG A 55 1.38 -16.34 6.08
CA ARG A 55 2.21 -16.64 7.24
C ARG A 55 1.94 -18.04 7.77
N ASP A 56 0.68 -18.42 7.88
CA ASP A 56 0.26 -19.70 8.43
C ASP A 56 0.76 -20.88 7.55
N TYR A 57 0.89 -20.66 6.22
CA TYR A 57 1.49 -21.59 5.26
C TYR A 57 3.02 -21.41 5.05
N GLY A 58 3.69 -20.53 5.81
CA GLY A 58 5.16 -20.36 5.72
C GLY A 58 5.68 -19.70 4.44
N LEU A 59 4.83 -18.99 3.68
CA LEU A 59 5.14 -18.40 2.37
C LEU A 59 5.94 -17.09 2.43
N GLY A 60 6.28 -16.59 3.63
CA GLY A 60 7.09 -15.39 3.77
C GLY A 60 7.51 -15.07 5.21
N SER A 61 8.65 -14.39 5.35
CA SER A 61 9.14 -13.83 6.60
C SER A 61 8.87 -12.32 6.64
N PHE A 62 7.65 -11.95 7.04
CA PHE A 62 7.25 -10.55 7.20
C PHE A 62 6.53 -10.34 8.52
N GLN A 63 6.51 -9.10 8.98
CA GLN A 63 5.76 -8.71 10.18
C GLN A 63 4.35 -8.29 9.77
N LEU A 64 3.35 -8.81 10.48
CA LEU A 64 1.97 -8.37 10.26
C LEU A 64 1.79 -6.92 10.75
N PRO A 65 1.09 -6.07 9.99
CA PRO A 65 0.77 -4.72 10.44
C PRO A 65 0.00 -4.71 11.78
N PRO A 66 0.21 -3.68 12.63
CA PRO A 66 -0.47 -3.55 13.91
C PRO A 66 -2.00 -3.52 13.75
N GLY A 67 -2.72 -4.22 14.65
CA GLY A 67 -4.19 -4.31 14.64
C GLY A 67 -4.74 -5.72 14.44
N THR A 68 -3.87 -6.71 14.21
CA THR A 68 -4.21 -8.13 14.36
C THR A 68 -3.86 -8.53 15.79
N SER A 69 -4.81 -9.09 16.54
CA SER A 69 -4.63 -9.43 17.94
C SER A 69 -3.54 -10.51 18.12
N SER A 70 -2.32 -10.07 18.39
CA SER A 70 -1.37 -10.70 19.31
C SER A 70 -0.57 -9.58 19.97
N LYS A 71 -0.85 -9.37 21.26
CA LYS A 71 0.02 -8.60 22.14
C LYS A 71 1.27 -9.45 22.35
N GLU A 72 2.31 -9.22 21.55
CA GLU A 72 3.68 -9.56 21.93
C GLU A 72 4.67 -8.71 21.12
N GLU A 73 5.09 -7.64 21.78
CA GLU A 73 6.45 -7.11 21.79
C GLU A 73 7.08 -6.60 20.47
N ALA A 74 6.55 -5.50 19.96
CA ALA A 74 7.36 -4.51 19.23
C ALA A 74 7.81 -3.41 20.19
N ARG A 75 8.71 -3.74 21.12
CA ARG A 75 9.44 -2.75 21.92
C ARG A 75 10.72 -2.37 21.18
N SER A 76 10.59 -1.65 20.07
CA SER A 76 11.73 -0.90 19.53
C SER A 76 11.98 0.30 20.45
N PRO A 77 13.19 0.47 21.01
CA PRO A 77 13.52 1.70 21.70
C PRO A 77 13.74 2.78 20.63
N SER A 78 12.68 3.50 20.28
CA SER A 78 12.83 4.77 19.58
C SER A 78 13.54 5.72 20.53
N ALA A 79 14.85 5.87 20.35
CA ALA A 79 15.62 6.93 21.00
C ALA A 79 14.99 8.29 20.66
N PRO A 80 15.12 9.31 21.54
CA PRO A 80 14.57 10.63 21.28
C PRO A 80 15.16 11.19 19.98
N TRP A 81 14.33 11.32 18.95
CA TRP A 81 14.70 11.98 17.70
C TRP A 81 14.82 13.47 17.98
N ASP A 82 16.03 14.01 17.86
CA ASP A 82 16.27 15.45 17.83
C ASP A 82 16.08 15.95 16.39
N PRO A 83 15.03 16.74 16.08
CA PRO A 83 14.71 17.17 14.73
C PRO A 83 15.68 18.22 14.15
N THR A 84 16.74 18.58 14.88
CA THR A 84 17.61 19.70 14.54
C THR A 84 18.86 19.34 13.71
N GLN A 85 19.16 18.06 13.47
CA GLN A 85 20.29 17.66 12.61
C GLN A 85 19.93 16.60 11.57
N PRO A 86 20.11 16.87 10.26
CA PRO A 86 19.91 15.86 9.23
C PRO A 86 20.99 14.79 9.33
N ASN A 87 20.63 13.60 9.82
CA ASN A 87 21.51 12.44 9.86
C ASN A 87 21.70 11.89 8.43
N LEU A 88 22.71 12.39 7.73
CA LEU A 88 23.03 12.01 6.35
C LEU A 88 23.26 10.50 6.18
N VAL A 89 23.78 9.83 7.22
CA VAL A 89 23.97 8.38 7.22
C VAL A 89 22.62 7.66 7.24
N ALA A 90 21.68 8.08 8.10
CA ALA A 90 20.33 7.51 8.12
C ALA A 90 19.59 7.72 6.79
N MET A 91 19.76 8.88 6.15
CA MET A 91 19.20 9.15 4.82
C MET A 91 19.83 8.27 3.72
N ALA A 92 21.15 8.08 3.76
CA ALA A 92 21.85 7.19 2.84
C ALA A 92 21.38 5.73 3.02
N MET A 93 21.25 5.25 4.26
CA MET A 93 20.75 3.91 4.56
C MET A 93 19.30 3.69 4.10
N SER A 94 18.42 4.69 4.31
CA SER A 94 17.04 4.63 3.82
C SER A 94 17.00 4.57 2.28
N ARG A 95 17.83 5.36 1.61
CA ARG A 95 17.95 5.33 0.14
C ARG A 95 18.43 3.98 -0.36
N THR A 96 19.49 3.41 0.23
CA THR A 96 20.02 2.10 -0.19
C THR A 96 19.01 0.99 -0.01
N ALA A 97 18.30 0.96 1.14
CA ALA A 97 17.25 -0.02 1.40
C ALA A 97 16.10 0.07 0.37
N LYS A 98 15.70 1.28 -0.01
CA LYS A 98 14.65 1.47 -1.04
C LYS A 98 15.09 1.01 -2.42
N ILE A 99 16.35 1.26 -2.79
CA ILE A 99 16.93 0.78 -4.05
C ILE A 99 16.98 -0.76 -4.07
N GLU A 100 17.38 -1.37 -2.97
CA GLU A 100 17.45 -2.83 -2.85
C GLU A 100 16.06 -3.48 -2.98
N ARG A 101 15.06 -2.98 -2.24
CA ARG A 101 13.67 -3.44 -2.38
C ARG A 101 13.15 -3.30 -3.81
N TYR A 102 13.42 -2.16 -4.46
CA TYR A 102 13.02 -1.97 -5.85
C TYR A 102 13.69 -2.97 -6.80
N LYS A 103 14.97 -3.28 -6.59
CA LYS A 103 15.68 -4.30 -7.38
C LYS A 103 15.08 -5.68 -7.18
N GLN A 104 14.79 -6.07 -5.94
CA GLN A 104 14.16 -7.36 -5.62
C GLN A 104 12.78 -7.48 -6.28
N LYS A 105 11.93 -6.46 -6.13
CA LYS A 105 10.61 -6.39 -6.79
C LYS A 105 10.72 -6.53 -8.31
N LYS A 106 11.67 -5.81 -8.92
CA LYS A 106 11.89 -5.86 -10.38
C LYS A 106 12.39 -7.23 -10.85
N GLU A 107 13.29 -7.88 -10.10
CA GLU A 107 13.77 -9.22 -10.43
C GLU A 107 12.64 -10.25 -10.34
N LEU A 108 11.82 -10.17 -9.29
CA LEU A 108 10.65 -11.01 -9.10
C LEU A 108 9.67 -10.86 -10.27
N GLU A 109 9.32 -9.62 -10.63
CA GLU A 109 8.43 -9.33 -11.78
C GLU A 109 9.01 -9.83 -13.10
N SER A 110 10.33 -9.72 -13.30
CA SER A 110 11.00 -10.24 -14.49
C SER A 110 10.92 -11.78 -14.57
N LYS A 111 11.08 -12.48 -13.46
CA LYS A 111 10.96 -13.96 -13.41
C LYS A 111 9.53 -14.39 -13.74
N LEU A 112 8.55 -13.76 -13.11
CA LEU A 112 7.13 -14.01 -13.41
C LEU A 112 6.79 -13.77 -14.88
N ALA A 113 7.30 -12.69 -15.48
CA ALA A 113 7.07 -12.39 -16.90
C ALA A 113 7.69 -13.44 -17.83
N SER A 114 8.83 -14.04 -17.46
CA SER A 114 9.45 -15.10 -18.25
C SER A 114 8.69 -16.43 -18.18
N MET A 115 8.01 -16.69 -17.06
CA MET A 115 7.27 -17.94 -16.82
C MET A 115 5.81 -17.87 -17.28
N SER A 116 5.21 -16.68 -17.33
CA SER A 116 3.76 -16.52 -17.55
C SER A 116 3.26 -17.17 -18.84
N SER A 117 3.98 -17.00 -19.95
CA SER A 117 3.62 -17.57 -21.25
C SER A 117 3.54 -19.11 -21.20
N SER A 118 4.51 -19.75 -20.56
CA SER A 118 4.57 -21.22 -20.44
C SER A 118 3.45 -21.76 -19.55
N VAL A 119 3.13 -21.06 -18.46
CA VAL A 119 2.04 -21.45 -17.54
C VAL A 119 0.68 -21.24 -18.17
N GLU A 120 0.45 -20.11 -18.84
CA GLU A 120 -0.82 -19.77 -19.51
C GLU A 120 -1.11 -20.68 -20.72
N SER A 121 -0.06 -21.07 -21.46
CA SER A 121 -0.19 -22.00 -22.59
C SER A 121 -0.29 -23.48 -22.17
N GLY A 122 -0.14 -23.78 -20.87
CA GLY A 122 -0.21 -25.14 -20.34
C GLY A 122 0.98 -26.02 -20.72
N THR A 123 2.10 -25.43 -21.15
CA THR A 123 3.33 -26.18 -21.48
C THR A 123 4.29 -26.30 -20.30
N ALA A 124 4.02 -25.58 -19.21
CA ALA A 124 4.80 -25.66 -17.98
C ALA A 124 4.58 -27.00 -17.26
N ASP A 125 5.65 -27.54 -16.68
CA ASP A 125 5.56 -28.70 -15.80
C ASP A 125 5.04 -28.31 -14.39
N GLU A 126 4.81 -29.32 -13.54
CA GLU A 126 4.21 -29.12 -12.23
C GLU A 126 5.09 -28.26 -11.30
N ASP A 127 6.41 -28.45 -11.34
CA ASP A 127 7.40 -27.67 -10.60
C ASP A 127 7.38 -26.19 -11.02
N GLN A 128 7.36 -25.93 -12.34
CA GLN A 128 7.29 -24.56 -12.89
C GLN A 128 5.97 -23.87 -12.52
N ILE A 129 4.86 -24.60 -12.54
CA ILE A 129 3.55 -24.06 -12.12
C ILE A 129 3.61 -23.70 -10.63
N ARG A 130 4.19 -24.56 -9.80
CA ARG A 130 4.34 -24.33 -8.37
C ARG A 130 5.20 -23.11 -8.06
N GLU A 131 6.37 -23.03 -8.70
CA GLU A 131 7.28 -21.90 -8.56
C GLU A 131 6.60 -20.60 -9.01
N PHE A 132 5.89 -20.61 -10.14
CA PHE A 132 5.18 -19.44 -10.64
C PHE A 132 4.16 -18.90 -9.64
N TYR A 133 3.29 -19.75 -9.10
CA TYR A 133 2.30 -19.29 -8.13
C TYR A 133 2.91 -18.91 -6.78
N THR A 134 4.00 -19.55 -6.37
CA THR A 134 4.75 -19.17 -5.16
C THR A 134 5.34 -17.76 -5.30
N LEU A 135 5.98 -17.47 -6.43
CA LEU A 135 6.50 -16.13 -6.74
C LEU A 135 5.35 -15.10 -6.82
N GLN A 136 4.22 -15.49 -7.41
CA GLN A 136 3.05 -14.62 -7.48
C GLN A 136 2.51 -14.29 -6.09
N ILE A 137 2.46 -15.26 -5.17
CA ILE A 137 2.07 -15.03 -3.78
C ILE A 137 3.05 -14.08 -3.10
N GLN A 138 4.37 -14.28 -3.26
CA GLN A 138 5.39 -13.38 -2.70
C GLN A 138 5.23 -11.94 -3.20
N LYS A 139 4.98 -11.74 -4.50
CA LYS A 139 4.67 -10.42 -5.05
C LYS A 139 3.45 -9.79 -4.37
N TRP A 140 2.40 -10.58 -4.14
CA TRP A 140 1.18 -10.09 -3.50
C TRP A 140 1.37 -9.83 -2.01
N ILE A 141 2.30 -10.51 -1.33
CA ILE A 141 2.69 -10.19 0.06
C ILE A 141 3.27 -8.78 0.10
N ASP A 142 4.26 -8.50 -0.74
CA ASP A 142 4.88 -7.16 -0.81
C ASP A 142 3.85 -6.09 -1.16
N THR A 143 3.00 -6.37 -2.16
CA THR A 143 1.95 -5.45 -2.59
C THR A 143 0.94 -5.20 -1.46
N SER A 144 0.52 -6.23 -0.73
CA SER A 144 -0.45 -6.10 0.36
C SER A 144 0.09 -5.27 1.52
N LEU A 145 1.40 -5.39 1.83
CA LEU A 145 2.05 -4.56 2.84
C LEU A 145 2.10 -3.09 2.42
N GLU A 146 2.48 -2.81 1.16
CA GLU A 146 2.47 -1.45 0.59
C GLU A 146 1.05 -0.84 0.60
N GLU A 147 0.04 -1.62 0.22
CA GLU A 147 -1.35 -1.15 0.19
C GLU A 147 -1.92 -0.90 1.59
N ILE A 148 -1.59 -1.73 2.60
CA ILE A 148 -2.01 -1.47 3.98
C ILE A 148 -1.40 -0.16 4.50
N GLU A 149 -0.12 0.11 4.23
CA GLU A 149 0.51 1.38 4.61
C GLU A 149 -0.19 2.57 3.96
N SER A 150 -0.50 2.46 2.67
CA SER A 150 -1.25 3.47 1.90
C SER A 150 -2.66 3.69 2.47
N ILE A 151 -3.38 2.61 2.78
CA ILE A 151 -4.72 2.65 3.38
C ILE A 151 -4.67 3.35 4.75
N ASP A 152 -3.73 2.99 5.62
CA ASP A 152 -3.62 3.55 6.95
C ASP A 152 -3.36 5.07 6.88
N GLN A 153 -2.53 5.53 5.93
CA GLN A 153 -2.30 6.95 5.67
C GLN A 153 -3.58 7.66 5.18
N GLU A 154 -4.32 7.05 4.25
CA GLU A 154 -5.55 7.63 3.73
C GLU A 154 -6.66 7.73 4.79
N LEU A 155 -6.80 6.71 5.65
CA LEU A 155 -7.75 6.70 6.75
C LEU A 155 -7.50 7.83 7.74
N VAL A 156 -6.23 8.16 8.03
CA VAL A 156 -5.86 9.32 8.86
C VAL A 156 -6.32 10.63 8.21
N ILE A 157 -6.11 10.79 6.90
CA ILE A 157 -6.52 12.00 6.15
C ILE A 157 -8.05 12.14 6.18
N LEU A 158 -8.80 11.07 5.90
CA LEU A 158 -10.26 11.10 5.93
C LEU A 158 -10.80 11.43 7.33
N GLY A 159 -10.23 10.85 8.38
CA GLY A 159 -10.61 11.15 9.76
C GLY A 159 -10.36 12.62 10.14
N SER A 160 -9.25 13.20 9.69
CA SER A 160 -8.94 14.62 9.92
C SER A 160 -9.95 15.56 9.23
N ARG A 161 -10.46 15.18 8.05
CA ARG A 161 -11.46 15.95 7.30
C ARG A 161 -12.82 15.96 8.00
N ASP A 162 -13.24 14.83 8.55
CA ASP A 162 -14.51 14.71 9.25
C ASP A 162 -14.51 15.54 10.54
N ALA A 163 -13.38 15.59 11.26
CA ALA A 163 -13.21 16.45 12.43
C ALA A 163 -13.14 17.95 12.09
N ALA A 164 -12.63 18.29 10.90
CA ALA A 164 -12.52 19.67 10.43
C ALA A 164 -13.78 20.21 9.75
N ARG A 165 -14.80 19.38 9.50
CA ARG A 165 -16.06 19.81 8.89
C ARG A 165 -16.83 20.67 9.92
N PRO A 166 -17.01 21.98 9.69
CA PRO A 166 -17.87 22.78 10.54
C PRO A 166 -19.28 22.21 10.46
N ALA A 167 -19.98 22.15 11.60
CA ALA A 167 -21.41 21.85 11.63
C ALA A 167 -22.14 22.69 10.55
N PRO A 168 -23.17 22.17 9.86
CA PRO A 168 -23.92 22.97 8.90
C PRO A 168 -24.38 24.23 9.62
N ALA A 169 -23.82 25.37 9.20
CA ALA A 169 -24.20 26.65 9.76
C ALA A 169 -25.70 26.77 9.53
N GLY A 170 -26.46 26.84 10.64
CA GLY A 170 -27.86 27.23 10.59
C GLY A 170 -27.99 28.56 9.82
N PRO A 171 -29.18 28.86 9.28
CA PRO A 171 -29.38 30.13 8.61
C PRO A 171 -29.10 31.24 9.64
N HIS A 172 -28.23 32.17 9.26
CA HIS A 172 -27.83 33.41 9.98
C HIS A 172 -26.52 33.37 10.79
N GLY A 173 -25.47 33.89 10.15
CA GLY A 173 -24.26 34.46 10.76
C GLY A 173 -23.64 35.48 9.78
N PRO A 174 -23.08 36.61 10.26
CA PRO A 174 -23.02 37.84 9.48
C PRO A 174 -22.05 37.77 8.29
N PHE A 175 -22.42 38.48 7.23
CA PHE A 175 -21.67 38.68 5.99
C PHE A 175 -20.16 38.81 6.23
N ARG A 176 -19.38 37.86 5.71
CA ARG A 176 -17.95 38.08 5.48
C ARG A 176 -17.79 39.15 4.39
N PRO A 177 -16.93 40.18 4.59
CA PRO A 177 -16.64 41.12 3.51
C PRO A 177 -15.98 40.36 2.36
N ALA A 178 -16.51 40.59 1.15
CA ALA A 178 -16.00 39.98 -0.07
C ALA A 178 -14.50 40.22 -0.18
N ARG A 179 -13.70 39.15 -0.28
CA ARG A 179 -12.28 39.27 -0.59
C ARG A 179 -12.16 39.95 -1.94
N THR A 180 -11.52 41.11 -1.97
CA THR A 180 -11.28 41.86 -3.20
C THR A 180 -10.48 40.99 -4.18
N LEU A 181 -11.05 40.79 -5.36
CA LEU A 181 -10.43 40.08 -6.47
C LEU A 181 -9.08 40.74 -6.80
N VAL A 182 -7.98 40.02 -6.58
CA VAL A 182 -6.65 40.53 -6.93
C VAL A 182 -6.55 40.54 -8.45
N LYS A 183 -6.37 41.71 -9.05
CA LYS A 183 -6.17 41.81 -10.50
C LYS A 183 -4.83 41.14 -10.85
N PRO A 184 -4.79 40.27 -11.87
CA PRO A 184 -3.52 39.72 -12.33
C PRO A 184 -2.66 40.85 -12.90
N PHE A 185 -1.41 40.95 -12.45
CA PHE A 185 -0.43 41.84 -13.04
C PHE A 185 0.50 41.01 -13.94
N ILE A 186 0.81 41.54 -15.12
CA ILE A 186 1.70 40.89 -16.08
C ILE A 186 3.13 41.33 -15.75
N LEU A 187 3.98 40.40 -15.34
CA LEU A 187 5.41 40.64 -15.14
C LEU A 187 6.17 40.34 -16.44
N THR A 188 5.89 41.11 -17.49
CA THR A 188 6.74 41.11 -18.70
C THR A 188 7.49 42.42 -18.74
N ARG A 189 8.81 42.33 -18.65
CA ARG A 189 9.72 43.45 -18.82
C ARG A 189 9.65 43.87 -20.28
N ASP A 190 9.20 45.09 -20.55
CA ASP A 190 9.07 45.59 -21.92
C ASP A 190 10.47 45.79 -22.53
N ALA A 191 10.64 45.46 -23.81
CA ALA A 191 11.96 45.43 -24.47
C ALA A 191 12.67 46.79 -24.47
N ALA A 192 11.94 47.88 -24.23
CA ALA A 192 12.47 49.24 -24.08
C ALA A 192 13.17 49.51 -22.73
N GLN A 193 13.07 48.60 -21.74
CA GLN A 193 13.69 48.75 -20.40
C GLN A 193 14.92 47.83 -20.19
N ALA A 194 15.43 47.21 -21.26
CA ALA A 194 16.73 46.57 -21.27
C ALA A 194 17.80 47.61 -21.64
N ARG A 195 18.29 48.35 -20.65
CA ARG A 195 19.57 49.05 -20.70
C ARG A 195 20.37 48.70 -19.46
#